data_AF-A0A816KNX5-F1
#
_entry.id   AF-A0A816KNX5-F1
#
_cell.length_a   1.000
_cell.length_b   1.000
_cell.length_c   1.000
_cell.angle_alpha   90.00
_cell.angle_beta   90.00
_cell.angle_gamma   90.00
#
_symmetry.space_group_name_H-M   'P 1'
#
loop_
_entity.id
_entity.type
_entity.pdbx_description
1 polymer ?
#
loop_
_entity_poly.entity_id
_entity_poly.type
_entity_poly.pdbx_seq_one_letter_code
_entity_poly.pdbx_strand_id
1 'polypeptide(L)'
;MTSTVEQDLTEKLETSSLEAAKHEISIGKEAADMIKAQANEAFKNGDYETATELYSKAIEIHPDAILYSNRSFAYLRREWYGYALIDAKKALEYDSKYIKAFYRRASSYMALGKYALALSDYEYVTKACPNDKDATMKYEECKKVVTRIRFEKAIAVDESSKSVANQIEINTMTVEKEYDGPHLDVDGLVTKEFIYALLPYFESQKKLHKKYAYQIILQILTLLKSLPTLIDITVPKKHKFTICGDVHGQFYDLLNIFALNGPPSEDNPYLFNGDFVDRGSFSVECILTLFGFKLLYPNHFFLARGNHESLTMNQMYGFEGEVKAKYTAQMFQLFTEVFNYLPLSHCINNKVLVMHGGLFSKDDVTLKDIRAIDRVKQPPEEGLMSEILWSDPQPQAGRSESKRGVGLQFGPDVTERFLKLNNLEYVVRSHEVKQEGYELAHNGKCITVFSAPNYCDTMGNKGAYITITGDDVRPKFTSYTAVPHPAVRPMMYANQLSMFGLM
;
A
#
# COMPACT_ATOMS: atom_id res chain seq x y z
N MET A 1 -0.70 -29.37 -71.61
CA MET A 1 -1.91 -28.75 -71.03
C MET A 1 -2.18 -29.16 -69.58
N THR A 2 -1.33 -29.99 -68.96
CA THR A 2 -1.54 -30.50 -67.59
C THR A 2 -0.89 -29.65 -66.50
N SER A 3 0.18 -28.88 -66.78
CA SER A 3 0.84 -28.05 -65.74
C SER A 3 0.05 -26.78 -65.35
N THR A 4 -0.80 -26.28 -66.24
CA THR A 4 -1.63 -25.09 -65.97
C THR A 4 -2.85 -25.38 -65.09
N VAL A 5 -3.31 -26.65 -65.06
CA VAL A 5 -4.49 -27.04 -64.27
C VAL A 5 -4.12 -27.30 -62.80
N GLU A 6 -2.94 -27.87 -62.54
CA GLU A 6 -2.44 -28.07 -61.17
C GLU A 6 -2.09 -26.76 -60.46
N GLN A 7 -1.50 -25.77 -61.16
CA GLN A 7 -1.25 -24.44 -60.59
C GLN A 7 -2.56 -23.72 -60.22
N ASP A 8 -3.55 -23.77 -61.10
CA ASP A 8 -4.85 -23.10 -60.92
C ASP A 8 -5.70 -23.74 -59.81
N LEU A 9 -5.55 -25.06 -59.58
CA LEU A 9 -6.17 -25.77 -58.44
C LEU A 9 -5.50 -25.44 -57.10
N THR A 10 -4.17 -25.29 -57.09
CA THR A 10 -3.41 -24.97 -55.87
C THR A 10 -3.69 -23.53 -55.42
N GLU A 11 -3.75 -22.59 -56.36
CA GLU A 11 -4.06 -21.17 -56.11
C GLU A 11 -5.50 -20.97 -55.61
N LYS A 12 -6.46 -21.77 -56.11
CA LYS A 12 -7.86 -21.81 -55.65
C LYS A 12 -8.03 -22.41 -54.24
N LEU A 13 -7.23 -23.43 -53.89
CA LEU A 13 -7.22 -24.01 -52.55
C LEU A 13 -6.59 -23.05 -51.52
N GLU A 14 -5.51 -22.35 -51.89
CA GLU A 14 -4.88 -21.33 -51.04
C GLU A 14 -5.83 -20.14 -50.80
N THR A 15 -6.49 -19.63 -51.84
CA THR A 15 -7.48 -18.53 -51.70
C THR A 15 -8.69 -18.92 -50.86
N SER A 16 -9.22 -20.14 -51.03
CA SER A 16 -10.32 -20.66 -50.19
C SER A 16 -9.93 -20.80 -48.72
N SER A 17 -8.70 -21.24 -48.42
CA SER A 17 -8.19 -21.33 -47.04
C SER A 17 -7.99 -19.95 -46.38
N LEU A 18 -7.56 -18.96 -47.17
CA LEU A 18 -7.41 -17.57 -46.76
C LEU A 18 -8.76 -16.89 -46.48
N GLU A 19 -9.79 -17.21 -47.27
CA GLU A 19 -11.16 -16.71 -47.03
C GLU A 19 -11.80 -17.34 -45.79
N ALA A 20 -11.60 -18.64 -45.57
CA ALA A 20 -12.05 -19.32 -44.35
C ALA A 20 -11.37 -18.74 -43.09
N ALA A 21 -10.05 -18.53 -43.13
CA ALA A 21 -9.32 -17.91 -42.03
C ALA A 21 -9.76 -16.45 -41.77
N LYS A 22 -10.03 -15.66 -42.83
CA LYS A 22 -10.59 -14.31 -42.70
C LYS A 22 -11.99 -14.33 -42.07
N HIS A 23 -12.81 -15.32 -42.41
CA HIS A 23 -14.15 -15.48 -41.85
C HIS A 23 -14.12 -15.86 -40.37
N GLU A 24 -13.26 -16.81 -39.98
CA GLU A 24 -13.06 -17.17 -38.56
C GLU A 24 -12.51 -15.99 -37.73
N ILE A 25 -11.55 -15.23 -38.26
CA ILE A 25 -11.04 -14.01 -37.63
C ILE A 25 -12.15 -12.96 -37.48
N SER A 26 -13.04 -12.82 -38.47
CA SER A 26 -14.18 -11.89 -38.42
C SER A 26 -15.17 -12.28 -37.32
N ILE A 27 -15.51 -13.57 -37.20
CA ILE A 27 -16.41 -14.07 -36.16
C ILE A 27 -15.78 -13.89 -34.77
N GLY A 28 -14.50 -14.19 -34.62
CA GLY A 28 -13.77 -13.98 -33.37
C GLY A 28 -13.75 -12.51 -32.95
N LYS A 29 -13.55 -11.60 -33.91
CA LYS A 29 -13.58 -10.15 -33.67
C LYS A 29 -14.96 -9.66 -33.23
N GLU A 30 -16.04 -10.10 -33.89
CA GLU A 30 -17.41 -9.74 -33.49
C GLU A 30 -17.73 -10.21 -32.06
N ALA A 31 -17.34 -11.45 -31.72
CA ALA A 31 -17.51 -11.99 -30.38
C ALA A 31 -16.74 -11.19 -29.32
N ALA A 32 -15.48 -10.83 -29.60
CA ALA A 32 -14.68 -9.99 -28.72
C ALA A 32 -15.27 -8.58 -28.56
N ASP A 33 -15.82 -8.00 -29.63
CA ASP A 33 -16.47 -6.69 -29.62
C ASP A 33 -17.75 -6.69 -28.76
N MET A 34 -18.53 -7.78 -28.77
CA MET A 34 -19.70 -7.94 -27.88
C MET A 34 -19.29 -8.00 -26.41
N ILE A 35 -18.25 -8.79 -26.06
CA ILE A 35 -17.76 -8.90 -24.69
C ILE A 35 -17.15 -7.56 -24.23
N LYS A 36 -16.43 -6.87 -25.12
CA LYS A 36 -15.93 -5.51 -24.87
C LYS A 36 -17.07 -4.54 -24.55
N ALA A 37 -18.21 -4.63 -25.23
CA ALA A 37 -19.35 -3.77 -24.94
C ALA A 37 -19.90 -4.01 -23.52
N GLN A 38 -20.01 -5.27 -23.10
CA GLN A 38 -20.38 -5.64 -21.73
C GLN A 38 -19.35 -5.14 -20.71
N ALA A 39 -18.05 -5.27 -21.01
CA ALA A 39 -16.97 -4.77 -20.17
C ALA A 39 -17.02 -3.24 -20.00
N ASN A 40 -17.32 -2.51 -21.09
CA ASN A 40 -17.50 -1.06 -21.05
C ASN A 40 -18.72 -0.66 -20.20
N GLU A 41 -19.80 -1.44 -20.24
CA GLU A 41 -21.00 -1.22 -19.43
C GLU A 41 -20.71 -1.45 -17.94
N ALA A 42 -20.09 -2.58 -17.59
CA ALA A 42 -19.64 -2.86 -16.23
C ALA A 42 -18.72 -1.73 -15.70
N PHE A 43 -17.75 -1.30 -16.52
CA PHE A 43 -16.86 -0.19 -16.17
C PHE A 43 -17.62 1.12 -15.90
N LYS A 44 -18.62 1.47 -16.73
CA LYS A 44 -19.44 2.68 -16.53
C LYS A 44 -20.26 2.61 -15.24
N ASN A 45 -20.68 1.41 -14.84
CA ASN A 45 -21.42 1.19 -13.60
C ASN A 45 -20.50 1.15 -12.36
N GLY A 46 -19.19 1.31 -12.53
CA GLY A 46 -18.22 1.22 -11.43
C GLY A 46 -17.82 -0.21 -11.05
N ASP A 47 -18.34 -1.23 -11.74
CA ASP A 47 -17.97 -2.63 -11.55
C ASP A 47 -16.68 -2.95 -12.33
N TYR A 48 -15.57 -2.48 -11.76
CA TYR A 48 -14.25 -2.65 -12.37
C TYR A 48 -13.76 -4.09 -12.30
N GLU A 49 -14.26 -4.90 -11.36
CA GLU A 49 -13.92 -6.32 -11.24
C GLU A 49 -14.45 -7.09 -12.45
N THR A 50 -15.76 -7.05 -12.67
CA THR A 50 -16.39 -7.67 -13.83
C THR A 50 -15.83 -7.10 -15.13
N ALA A 51 -15.57 -5.78 -15.20
CA ALA A 51 -14.94 -5.17 -16.37
C ALA A 51 -13.57 -5.79 -16.68
N THR A 52 -12.70 -5.97 -15.68
CA THR A 52 -11.37 -6.59 -15.88
C THR A 52 -11.46 -8.04 -16.37
N GLU A 53 -12.41 -8.82 -15.85
CA GLU A 53 -12.64 -10.20 -16.30
C GLU A 53 -13.13 -10.26 -17.75
N LEU A 54 -14.13 -9.44 -18.08
CA LEU A 54 -14.69 -9.39 -19.43
C LEU A 54 -13.67 -8.90 -20.45
N TYR A 55 -12.89 -7.86 -20.15
CA TYR A 55 -11.79 -7.47 -21.05
C TYR A 55 -10.77 -8.60 -21.23
N SER A 56 -10.47 -9.37 -20.19
CA SER A 56 -9.55 -10.52 -20.30
C SER A 56 -10.10 -11.59 -21.23
N LYS A 57 -11.38 -11.94 -21.11
CA LYS A 57 -12.07 -12.86 -22.03
C LYS A 57 -12.06 -12.34 -23.48
N ALA A 58 -12.29 -11.05 -23.69
CA ALA A 58 -12.22 -10.45 -25.03
C ALA A 58 -10.81 -10.50 -25.62
N ILE A 59 -9.78 -10.28 -24.80
CA ILE A 59 -8.36 -10.34 -25.19
C ILE A 59 -7.95 -11.77 -25.57
N GLU A 60 -8.45 -12.78 -24.85
CA GLU A 60 -8.21 -14.19 -25.17
C GLU A 60 -8.77 -14.57 -26.55
N ILE A 61 -9.88 -13.97 -26.96
CA ILE A 61 -10.52 -14.23 -28.25
C ILE A 61 -9.85 -13.46 -29.39
N HIS A 62 -9.68 -12.14 -29.23
CA HIS A 62 -9.10 -11.29 -30.26
C HIS A 62 -8.33 -10.12 -29.62
N PRO A 63 -7.02 -10.28 -29.35
CA PRO A 63 -6.23 -9.25 -28.68
C PRO A 63 -6.04 -8.03 -29.59
N ASP A 64 -6.30 -6.83 -29.05
CA ASP A 64 -6.06 -5.57 -29.76
C ASP A 64 -5.63 -4.44 -28.79
N ALA A 65 -5.15 -3.33 -29.36
CA ALA A 65 -4.67 -2.18 -28.59
C ALA A 65 -5.77 -1.53 -27.72
N ILE A 66 -7.04 -1.57 -28.15
CA ILE A 66 -8.16 -0.93 -27.47
C ILE A 66 -8.51 -1.70 -26.20
N LEU A 67 -8.59 -3.02 -26.28
CA LEU A 67 -8.88 -3.92 -25.18
C LEU A 67 -7.81 -3.81 -24.09
N TYR A 68 -6.53 -3.88 -24.45
CA TYR A 68 -5.44 -3.68 -23.49
C TYR A 68 -5.51 -2.29 -22.83
N SER A 69 -5.75 -1.22 -23.59
CA SER A 69 -5.85 0.13 -23.02
C SER A 69 -7.08 0.31 -22.11
N ASN A 70 -8.21 -0.30 -22.46
CA ASN A 70 -9.41 -0.25 -21.63
C ASN A 70 -9.25 -1.08 -20.35
N ARG A 71 -8.63 -2.27 -20.43
CA ARG A 71 -8.33 -3.09 -19.25
C ARG A 71 -7.26 -2.41 -18.37
N SER A 72 -6.26 -1.77 -18.96
CA SER A 72 -5.33 -0.89 -18.25
C SER A 72 -6.06 0.21 -17.48
N PHE A 73 -7.10 0.81 -18.07
CA PHE A 73 -7.89 1.81 -17.37
C PHE A 73 -8.69 1.20 -16.21
N ALA A 74 -9.28 0.02 -16.39
CA ALA A 74 -9.93 -0.72 -15.30
C ALA A 74 -8.95 -1.04 -14.16
N TYR A 75 -7.72 -1.46 -14.49
CA TYR A 75 -6.67 -1.65 -13.49
C TYR A 75 -6.27 -0.38 -12.76
N LEU A 76 -6.20 0.79 -13.43
CA LEU A 76 -5.98 2.08 -12.74
C LEU A 76 -7.08 2.37 -11.72
N ARG A 77 -8.34 2.08 -12.05
CA ARG A 77 -9.48 2.27 -11.13
C ARG A 77 -9.48 1.30 -9.95
N ARG A 78 -8.88 0.12 -10.13
CA ARG A 78 -8.62 -0.87 -9.07
C ARG A 78 -7.30 -0.65 -8.34
N GLU A 79 -6.55 0.40 -8.70
CA GLU A 79 -5.20 0.68 -8.17
C GLU A 79 -4.17 -0.43 -8.43
N TRP A 80 -4.39 -1.27 -9.45
CA TRP A 80 -3.44 -2.28 -9.91
C TRP A 80 -2.48 -1.67 -10.92
N TYR A 81 -1.69 -0.69 -10.47
CA TYR A 81 -0.87 0.17 -11.32
C TYR A 81 0.21 -0.60 -12.11
N GLY A 82 0.68 -1.73 -11.60
CA GLY A 82 1.61 -2.61 -12.30
C GLY A 82 0.96 -3.26 -13.52
N TYR A 83 -0.21 -3.88 -13.34
CA TYR A 83 -0.97 -4.45 -14.45
C TYR A 83 -1.44 -3.38 -15.43
N ALA A 84 -1.85 -2.21 -14.93
CA ALA A 84 -2.18 -1.07 -15.78
C ALA A 84 -1.00 -0.65 -16.67
N LEU A 85 0.21 -0.60 -16.11
CA LEU A 85 1.43 -0.27 -16.84
C LEU A 85 1.76 -1.34 -17.90
N ILE A 86 1.66 -2.63 -17.55
CA ILE A 86 1.92 -3.75 -18.46
C ILE A 86 0.94 -3.70 -19.64
N ASP A 87 -0.35 -3.58 -19.39
CA ASP A 87 -1.37 -3.51 -20.43
C ASP A 87 -1.23 -2.25 -21.29
N ALA A 88 -0.89 -1.09 -20.70
CA ALA A 88 -0.66 0.13 -21.46
C ALA A 88 0.56 0.00 -22.40
N LYS A 89 1.62 -0.69 -21.96
CA LYS A 89 2.76 -1.04 -22.82
C LYS A 89 2.34 -2.01 -23.92
N LYS A 90 1.58 -3.05 -23.58
CA LYS A 90 1.07 -4.03 -24.56
C LYS A 90 0.21 -3.38 -25.62
N ALA A 91 -0.68 -2.46 -25.23
CA ALA A 91 -1.47 -1.69 -26.19
C ALA A 91 -0.61 -0.93 -27.21
N LEU A 92 0.55 -0.39 -26.77
CA LEU A 92 1.51 0.30 -27.65
C LEU A 92 2.35 -0.64 -28.51
N GLU A 93 2.47 -1.93 -28.15
CA GLU A 93 3.05 -2.94 -29.03
C GLU A 93 2.10 -3.26 -30.21
N TYR A 94 0.78 -3.24 -29.97
CA TYR A 94 -0.23 -3.43 -31.01
C TYR A 94 -0.47 -2.18 -31.87
N ASP A 95 -0.51 -1.00 -31.26
CA ASP A 95 -0.60 0.29 -31.94
C ASP A 95 0.31 1.32 -31.26
N SER A 96 1.49 1.53 -31.85
CA SER A 96 2.53 2.42 -31.33
C SER A 96 2.15 3.90 -31.31
N LYS A 97 1.02 4.28 -31.93
CA LYS A 97 0.52 5.66 -31.99
C LYS A 97 -0.77 5.85 -31.18
N TYR A 98 -1.19 4.83 -30.42
CA TYR A 98 -2.45 4.88 -29.70
C TYR A 98 -2.39 5.83 -28.50
N ILE A 99 -2.89 7.06 -28.69
CA ILE A 99 -2.80 8.15 -27.69
C ILE A 99 -3.36 7.76 -26.32
N LYS A 100 -4.48 7.03 -26.28
CA LYS A 100 -5.07 6.57 -25.02
C LYS A 100 -4.12 5.67 -24.24
N ALA A 101 -3.34 4.81 -24.91
CA ALA A 101 -2.38 3.94 -24.24
C ALA A 101 -1.20 4.74 -23.64
N PHE A 102 -0.69 5.76 -24.32
CA PHE A 102 0.28 6.69 -23.72
C PHE A 102 -0.29 7.36 -22.46
N TYR A 103 -1.54 7.80 -22.53
CA TYR A 103 -2.20 8.42 -21.39
C TYR A 103 -2.40 7.46 -20.21
N ARG A 104 -2.79 6.20 -20.46
CA ARG A 104 -2.86 5.15 -19.41
C ARG A 104 -1.48 4.81 -18.84
N ARG A 105 -0.45 4.75 -19.69
CA ARG A 105 0.93 4.50 -19.28
C ARG A 105 1.48 5.63 -18.41
N ALA A 106 1.24 6.88 -18.80
CA ALA A 106 1.59 8.08 -18.03
C ALA A 106 0.91 8.06 -16.65
N SER A 107 -0.38 7.74 -16.61
CA SER A 107 -1.15 7.63 -15.36
C SER A 107 -0.60 6.52 -14.46
N SER A 108 -0.22 5.38 -15.04
CA SER A 108 0.40 4.27 -14.30
C SER A 108 1.77 4.65 -13.76
N TYR A 109 2.64 5.27 -14.57
CA TYR A 109 3.93 5.77 -14.11
C TYR A 109 3.79 6.82 -13.00
N MET A 110 2.80 7.71 -13.12
CA MET A 110 2.53 8.71 -12.10
C MET A 110 2.17 8.06 -10.75
N ALA A 111 1.27 7.08 -10.75
CA ALA A 111 0.86 6.35 -9.56
C ALA A 111 2.01 5.51 -8.96
N LEU A 112 2.93 5.04 -9.78
CA LEU A 112 4.14 4.31 -9.38
C LEU A 112 5.30 5.23 -8.94
N GLY A 113 5.10 6.55 -8.88
CA GLY A 113 6.15 7.52 -8.54
C GLY A 113 7.23 7.70 -9.62
N LYS A 114 7.04 7.12 -10.82
CA LYS A 114 7.95 7.19 -11.97
C LYS A 114 7.73 8.48 -12.76
N TYR A 115 7.80 9.63 -12.07
CA TYR A 115 7.36 10.93 -12.56
C TYR A 115 8.07 11.40 -13.84
N ALA A 116 9.37 11.09 -14.00
CA ALA A 116 10.11 11.47 -15.21
C ALA A 116 9.57 10.76 -16.46
N LEU A 117 9.22 9.46 -16.32
CA LEU A 117 8.62 8.68 -17.41
C LEU A 117 7.18 9.14 -17.68
N ALA A 118 6.41 9.40 -16.62
CA ALA A 118 5.05 9.95 -16.73
C ALA A 118 5.03 11.28 -17.48
N LEU A 119 5.96 12.19 -17.16
CA LEU A 119 6.06 13.50 -17.79
C LEU A 119 6.29 13.40 -19.30
N SER A 120 7.17 12.50 -19.74
CA SER A 120 7.44 12.26 -21.16
C SER A 120 6.19 11.77 -21.91
N ASP A 121 5.42 10.84 -21.33
CA ASP A 121 4.20 10.34 -21.95
C ASP A 121 3.07 11.40 -21.95
N TYR A 122 2.91 12.16 -20.86
CA TYR A 122 1.95 13.27 -20.81
C TYR A 122 2.28 14.38 -21.81
N GLU A 123 3.56 14.69 -22.01
CA GLU A 123 3.99 15.66 -23.02
C GLU A 123 3.59 15.20 -24.43
N TYR A 124 3.73 13.91 -24.73
CA TYR A 124 3.29 13.34 -26.00
C TYR A 124 1.77 13.46 -26.17
N VAL A 125 1.00 13.12 -25.14
CA VAL A 125 -0.47 13.19 -25.18
C VAL A 125 -0.96 14.63 -25.35
N THR A 126 -0.41 15.60 -24.62
CA THR A 126 -0.83 17.01 -24.73
C THR A 126 -0.49 17.63 -26.09
N LYS A 127 0.63 17.22 -26.70
CA LYS A 127 0.95 17.60 -28.10
C LYS A 127 -0.02 17.00 -29.10
N ALA A 128 -0.44 15.74 -28.91
CA ALA A 128 -1.38 15.07 -29.80
C ALA A 128 -2.84 15.52 -29.61
N CYS A 129 -3.21 15.93 -28.39
CA CYS A 129 -4.56 16.34 -28.00
C CYS A 129 -4.54 17.67 -27.24
N PRO A 130 -4.23 18.81 -27.90
CA PRO A 130 -4.01 20.10 -27.23
C PRO A 130 -5.27 20.68 -26.56
N ASN A 131 -6.45 20.22 -26.95
CA ASN A 131 -7.72 20.67 -26.38
C ASN A 131 -8.19 19.80 -25.20
N ASP A 132 -7.47 18.72 -24.88
CA ASP A 132 -7.77 17.88 -23.72
C ASP A 132 -7.30 18.59 -22.45
N LYS A 133 -8.28 19.20 -21.75
CA LYS A 133 -8.03 19.96 -20.51
C LYS A 133 -7.49 19.07 -19.41
N ASP A 134 -7.92 17.80 -19.36
CA ASP A 134 -7.49 16.87 -18.33
C ASP A 134 -6.04 16.41 -18.58
N ALA A 135 -5.69 16.08 -19.82
CA ALA A 135 -4.30 15.77 -20.18
C ALA A 135 -3.35 16.96 -19.91
N THR A 136 -3.78 18.18 -20.25
CA THR A 136 -3.01 19.41 -20.00
C THR A 136 -2.78 19.63 -18.51
N MET A 137 -3.83 19.47 -17.71
CA MET A 137 -3.75 19.57 -16.25
C MET A 137 -2.77 18.55 -15.68
N LYS A 138 -2.86 17.27 -16.07
CA LYS A 138 -1.97 16.21 -15.59
C LYS A 138 -0.52 16.42 -15.99
N TYR A 139 -0.27 16.95 -17.19
CA TYR A 139 1.08 17.32 -17.62
C TYR A 139 1.69 18.41 -16.74
N GLU A 140 0.98 19.53 -16.53
CA GLU A 140 1.50 20.64 -15.72
C GLU A 140 1.74 20.23 -14.26
N GLU A 141 0.84 19.40 -13.70
CA GLU A 141 1.03 18.87 -12.36
C GLU A 141 2.21 17.89 -12.26
N CYS A 142 2.36 16.97 -13.23
CA CYS A 142 3.52 16.08 -13.29
C CYS A 142 4.83 16.88 -13.40
N LYS A 143 4.81 17.94 -14.21
CA LYS A 143 5.96 18.85 -14.39
C LYS A 143 6.31 19.58 -13.09
N LYS A 144 5.34 20.03 -12.29
CA LYS A 144 5.57 20.61 -10.96
C LYS A 144 6.24 19.62 -10.03
N VAL A 145 5.76 18.37 -9.98
CA VAL A 145 6.36 17.31 -9.15
C VAL A 145 7.79 17.01 -9.57
N VAL A 146 8.04 16.80 -10.87
CA VAL A 146 9.40 16.54 -11.39
C VAL A 146 10.34 17.70 -11.10
N THR A 147 9.86 18.94 -11.26
CA THR A 147 10.66 20.15 -10.96
C THR A 147 10.99 20.22 -9.47
N ARG A 148 10.02 19.96 -8.59
CA ARG A 148 10.23 19.90 -7.14
C ARG A 148 11.26 18.85 -6.76
N ILE A 149 11.13 17.62 -7.28
CA ILE A 149 12.09 16.52 -7.00
C ILE A 149 13.49 16.86 -7.50
N ARG A 150 13.62 17.47 -8.69
CA ARG A 150 14.92 17.91 -9.21
C ARG A 150 15.54 18.99 -8.34
N PHE A 151 14.73 19.93 -7.85
CA PHE A 151 15.17 20.96 -6.91
C PHE A 151 15.64 20.33 -5.59
N GLU A 152 14.83 19.45 -4.99
CA GLU A 152 15.16 18.69 -3.77
C GLU A 152 16.47 17.89 -3.92
N LYS A 153 16.65 17.21 -5.06
CA LYS A 153 17.90 16.50 -5.36
C LYS A 153 19.10 17.42 -5.56
N ALA A 154 18.89 18.62 -6.10
CA ALA A 154 19.96 19.60 -6.31
C ALA A 154 20.40 20.28 -5.01
N ILE A 155 19.48 20.45 -4.05
CA ILE A 155 19.80 20.96 -2.70
C ILE A 155 20.31 19.85 -1.77
N ALA A 156 20.10 18.57 -2.11
CA ALA A 156 20.68 17.41 -1.43
C ALA A 156 22.20 17.32 -1.71
N VAL A 157 22.96 18.31 -1.25
CA VAL A 157 24.43 18.29 -1.21
C VAL A 157 24.83 17.61 0.10
N ASP A 158 25.57 16.50 0.03
CA ASP A 158 26.26 15.83 1.15
C ASP A 158 25.47 15.67 2.47
N GLU A 159 24.21 15.18 2.40
CA GLU A 159 23.42 14.81 3.59
C GLU A 159 23.84 13.48 4.26
N SER A 160 25.12 13.11 4.16
CA SER A 160 25.69 12.35 5.27
C SER A 160 25.88 13.32 6.45
N SER A 161 24.92 13.43 7.38
CA SER A 161 25.19 13.36 8.84
C SER A 161 24.22 14.03 9.82
N LYS A 162 23.21 14.84 9.45
CA LYS A 162 22.40 15.57 10.48
C LYS A 162 20.92 15.21 10.48
N SER A 163 20.57 14.35 11.44
CA SER A 163 19.20 14.05 11.89
C SER A 163 18.39 15.35 12.11
N VAL A 164 17.14 15.37 11.64
CA VAL A 164 16.20 16.50 11.84
C VAL A 164 15.96 16.72 13.34
N ALA A 165 16.03 15.63 14.12
CA ALA A 165 15.93 15.66 15.57
C ALA A 165 16.93 16.64 16.23
N ASN A 166 18.13 16.77 15.66
CA ASN A 166 19.18 17.65 16.21
C ASN A 166 18.88 19.14 16.03
N GLN A 167 17.89 19.49 15.19
CA GLN A 167 17.49 20.87 14.92
C GLN A 167 16.28 21.31 15.76
N ILE A 168 15.74 20.42 16.60
CA ILE A 168 14.50 20.65 17.35
C ILE A 168 14.84 21.02 18.79
N GLU A 169 14.61 22.27 19.17
CA GLU A 169 14.80 22.76 20.53
C GLU A 169 13.48 22.73 21.31
N ILE A 170 13.14 21.60 21.94
CA ILE A 170 11.89 21.45 22.72
C ILE A 170 11.83 22.48 23.87
N ASN A 171 12.96 22.78 24.51
CA ASN A 171 13.02 23.61 25.71
C ASN A 171 12.63 25.07 25.44
N THR A 172 12.75 25.54 24.20
CA THR A 172 12.36 26.90 23.81
C THR A 172 10.86 26.99 23.44
N MET A 173 10.16 25.85 23.35
CA MET A 173 8.74 25.82 23.06
C MET A 173 7.91 26.14 24.31
N THR A 174 7.28 27.30 24.28
CA THR A 174 6.25 27.70 25.25
C THR A 174 4.93 27.00 24.92
N VAL A 175 4.22 26.56 25.95
CA VAL A 175 2.84 26.09 25.86
C VAL A 175 1.94 27.25 26.29
N GLU A 176 1.00 27.61 25.42
CA GLU A 176 0.08 28.72 25.70
C GLU A 176 -0.82 28.41 26.90
N LYS A 177 -1.19 29.43 27.69
CA LYS A 177 -2.01 29.23 28.91
C LYS A 177 -3.41 28.72 28.61
N GLU A 178 -3.87 28.98 27.38
CA GLU A 178 -5.16 28.59 26.86
C GLU A 178 -5.19 27.12 26.41
N TYR A 179 -4.04 26.45 26.35
CA TYR A 179 -3.98 25.03 25.99
C TYR A 179 -4.60 24.16 27.09
N ASP A 180 -5.72 23.54 26.76
CA ASP A 180 -6.55 22.74 27.67
C ASP A 180 -6.33 21.22 27.53
N GLY A 181 -5.35 20.82 26.73
CA GLY A 181 -5.10 19.42 26.40
C GLY A 181 -4.14 18.70 27.36
N PRO A 182 -3.83 17.43 27.07
CA PRO A 182 -2.94 16.63 27.90
C PRO A 182 -1.52 17.19 27.90
N HIS A 183 -0.87 17.15 29.05
CA HIS A 183 0.50 17.61 29.27
C HIS A 183 1.39 16.42 29.59
N LEU A 184 2.58 16.37 28.98
CA LEU A 184 3.65 15.50 29.50
C LEU A 184 4.27 16.19 30.72
N ASP A 185 4.54 15.42 31.77
CA ASP A 185 5.12 15.91 33.02
C ASP A 185 6.55 16.45 32.83
N VAL A 186 7.19 16.89 33.93
CA VAL A 186 8.51 17.54 33.92
C VAL A 186 9.58 16.70 33.21
N ASP A 187 9.54 15.37 33.35
CA ASP A 187 10.48 14.46 32.73
C ASP A 187 10.19 14.23 31.23
N GLY A 188 9.06 14.72 30.73
CA GLY A 188 8.61 14.59 29.35
C GLY A 188 8.23 13.17 28.94
N LEU A 189 8.20 12.22 29.88
CA LEU A 189 7.92 10.81 29.62
C LEU A 189 6.42 10.56 29.41
N VAL A 190 6.11 9.64 28.50
CA VAL A 190 4.73 9.20 28.27
C VAL A 190 4.24 8.36 29.45
N THR A 191 3.18 8.82 30.10
CA THR A 191 2.52 8.11 31.20
C THR A 191 1.19 7.53 30.77
N LYS A 192 0.63 6.64 31.60
CA LYS A 192 -0.71 6.10 31.39
C LYS A 192 -1.73 7.25 31.43
N GLU A 193 -1.65 8.12 32.41
CA GLU A 193 -2.53 9.27 32.61
C GLU A 193 -2.54 10.17 31.38
N PHE A 194 -1.36 10.45 30.80
CA PHE A 194 -1.25 11.23 29.57
C PHE A 194 -1.97 10.57 28.39
N ILE A 195 -1.74 9.27 28.16
CA ILE A 195 -2.37 8.56 27.03
C ILE A 195 -3.88 8.51 27.19
N TYR A 196 -4.38 8.18 28.38
CA TYR A 196 -5.83 8.11 28.61
C TYR A 196 -6.50 9.50 28.61
N ALA A 197 -5.75 10.59 28.81
CA ALA A 197 -6.23 11.95 28.55
C ALA A 197 -6.16 12.34 27.05
N LEU A 198 -5.19 11.80 26.31
CA LEU A 198 -4.99 12.06 24.87
C LEU A 198 -6.09 11.46 23.99
N LEU A 199 -6.50 10.23 24.26
CA LEU A 199 -7.51 9.54 23.46
C LEU A 199 -8.83 10.32 23.32
N PRO A 200 -9.52 10.73 24.42
CA PRO A 200 -10.75 11.51 24.31
C PRO A 200 -10.53 12.93 23.76
N TYR A 201 -9.31 13.48 23.93
CA TYR A 201 -8.95 14.78 23.34
C TYR A 201 -8.92 14.70 21.80
N PHE A 202 -8.29 13.66 21.25
CA PHE A 202 -8.31 13.36 19.81
C PHE A 202 -9.71 12.96 19.32
N GLU A 203 -10.46 12.16 20.07
CA GLU A 203 -11.83 11.78 19.73
C GLU A 203 -12.72 13.02 19.56
N SER A 204 -12.48 14.05 20.36
CA SER A 204 -13.12 15.37 20.30
C SER A 204 -12.57 16.30 19.21
N GLN A 205 -11.77 15.78 18.26
CA GLN A 205 -11.12 16.52 17.17
C GLN A 205 -10.18 17.64 17.63
N LYS A 206 -9.68 17.58 18.87
CA LYS A 206 -8.70 18.55 19.37
C LYS A 206 -7.28 18.08 19.04
N LYS A 207 -6.36 19.04 18.96
CA LYS A 207 -4.98 18.81 18.50
C LYS A 207 -3.99 18.87 19.66
N LEU A 208 -3.18 17.81 19.84
CA LEU A 208 -2.09 17.79 20.81
C LEU A 208 -1.15 18.98 20.57
N HIS A 209 -0.69 19.64 21.63
CA HIS A 209 0.24 20.76 21.47
C HIS A 209 1.56 20.28 20.84
N LYS A 210 2.12 21.10 19.93
CA LYS A 210 3.31 20.76 19.12
C LYS A 210 4.52 20.30 19.97
N LYS A 211 4.68 20.87 21.16
CA LYS A 211 5.75 20.51 22.11
C LYS A 211 5.68 19.03 22.49
N TYR A 212 4.50 18.59 22.90
CA TYR A 212 4.28 17.20 23.33
C TYR A 212 4.33 16.22 22.15
N ALA A 213 3.84 16.63 20.97
CA ALA A 213 4.01 15.84 19.75
C ALA A 213 5.50 15.63 19.42
N TYR A 214 6.32 16.68 19.43
CA TYR A 214 7.77 16.55 19.24
C TYR A 214 8.42 15.68 20.31
N GLN A 215 8.04 15.81 21.59
CA GLN A 215 8.55 14.96 22.66
C GLN A 215 8.25 13.47 22.42
N ILE A 216 7.04 13.12 22.01
CA ILE A 216 6.68 11.74 21.64
C ILE A 216 7.56 11.26 20.48
N ILE A 217 7.65 12.05 19.41
CA ILE A 217 8.34 11.63 18.18
C ILE A 217 9.87 11.49 18.39
N LEU A 218 10.47 12.33 19.23
CA LEU A 218 11.90 12.26 19.56
C LEU A 218 12.21 11.07 20.49
N GLN A 219 11.34 10.78 21.45
CA GLN A 219 11.48 9.60 22.31
C GLN A 219 11.33 8.31 21.51
N ILE A 220 10.32 8.22 20.63
CA ILE A 220 10.12 7.01 19.82
C ILE A 220 11.27 6.82 18.82
N LEU A 221 11.81 7.90 18.24
CA LEU A 221 13.02 7.82 17.40
C LEU A 221 14.20 7.19 18.16
N THR A 222 14.40 7.62 19.40
CA THR A 222 15.46 7.07 20.28
C THR A 222 15.24 5.59 20.57
N LEU A 223 14.00 5.20 20.89
CA LEU A 223 13.64 3.82 21.13
C LEU A 223 13.86 2.94 19.88
N LEU A 224 13.32 3.36 18.72
CA LEU A 224 13.37 2.57 17.49
C LEU A 224 14.81 2.39 16.95
N LYS A 225 15.70 3.36 17.19
CA LYS A 225 17.14 3.24 16.88
C LYS A 225 17.81 2.03 17.55
N SER A 226 17.33 1.63 18.72
CA SER A 226 17.87 0.49 19.47
C SER A 226 17.33 -0.87 19.02
N LEU A 227 16.26 -0.90 18.21
CA LEU A 227 15.59 -2.14 17.83
C LEU A 227 16.23 -2.82 16.61
N PRO A 228 16.19 -4.16 16.53
CA PRO A 228 16.60 -4.89 15.33
C PRO A 228 15.57 -4.77 14.21
N THR A 229 15.96 -5.18 13.00
CA THR A 229 15.06 -5.17 11.83
C THR A 229 13.97 -6.24 11.90
N LEU A 230 14.30 -7.40 12.49
CA LEU A 230 13.34 -8.43 12.87
C LEU A 230 13.37 -8.59 14.38
N ILE A 231 12.20 -8.43 15.01
CA ILE A 231 12.04 -8.54 16.47
C ILE A 231 11.52 -9.94 16.81
N ASP A 232 12.23 -10.64 17.69
CA ASP A 232 11.78 -11.90 18.26
C ASP A 232 10.88 -11.62 19.48
N ILE A 233 9.63 -12.07 19.44
CA ILE A 233 8.63 -11.89 20.50
C ILE A 233 8.42 -13.22 21.19
N THR A 234 8.56 -13.25 22.52
CA THR A 234 8.17 -14.41 23.34
C THR A 234 6.86 -14.12 24.05
N VAL A 235 5.81 -14.86 23.70
CA VAL A 235 4.51 -14.84 24.37
C VAL A 235 4.48 -15.98 25.40
N PRO A 236 4.34 -15.69 26.70
CA PRO A 236 4.26 -16.72 27.73
C PRO A 236 3.05 -17.62 27.54
N LYS A 237 3.12 -18.86 28.03
CA LYS A 237 2.01 -19.81 27.99
C LYS A 237 0.74 -19.19 28.58
N LYS A 238 -0.43 -19.47 27.99
CA LYS A 238 -1.75 -18.95 28.39
C LYS A 238 -1.93 -17.43 28.29
N HIS A 239 -0.90 -16.66 27.95
CA HIS A 239 -1.03 -15.21 27.76
C HIS A 239 -1.47 -14.93 26.33
N LYS A 240 -2.41 -13.98 26.19
CA LYS A 240 -2.96 -13.54 24.90
C LYS A 240 -1.96 -12.64 24.19
N PHE A 241 -1.91 -12.72 22.86
CA PHE A 241 -1.22 -11.74 22.02
C PHE A 241 -2.11 -11.36 20.84
N THR A 242 -2.21 -10.06 20.54
CA THR A 242 -3.07 -9.53 19.47
C THR A 242 -2.26 -9.04 18.30
N ILE A 243 -2.66 -9.37 17.07
CA ILE A 243 -2.08 -8.88 15.83
C ILE A 243 -3.17 -8.14 15.05
N CYS A 244 -2.93 -6.86 14.78
CA CYS A 244 -3.74 -6.00 13.93
C CYS A 244 -3.03 -5.77 12.59
N GLY A 245 -3.80 -5.61 11.53
CA GLY A 245 -3.32 -5.16 10.23
C GLY A 245 -3.38 -3.64 10.08
N ASP A 246 -3.59 -3.21 8.84
CA ASP A 246 -3.64 -1.80 8.41
C ASP A 246 -4.75 -1.06 9.14
N VAL A 247 -4.49 0.21 9.50
CA VAL A 247 -5.45 1.11 10.17
C VAL A 247 -5.72 2.35 9.31
N HIS A 248 -4.74 2.81 8.53
CA HIS A 248 -4.89 3.88 7.54
C HIS A 248 -5.63 5.12 8.04
N GLY A 249 -5.21 5.66 9.18
CA GLY A 249 -5.77 6.90 9.71
C GLY A 249 -7.24 6.83 10.11
N GLN A 250 -7.82 5.63 10.29
CA GLN A 250 -9.16 5.43 10.83
C GLN A 250 -9.15 5.43 12.38
N PHE A 251 -8.92 6.60 12.98
CA PHE A 251 -8.71 6.73 14.42
C PHE A 251 -9.87 6.23 15.28
N TYR A 252 -11.11 6.45 14.84
CA TYR A 252 -12.30 6.02 15.58
C TYR A 252 -12.45 4.49 15.58
N ASP A 253 -12.06 3.82 14.49
CA ASP A 253 -11.98 2.36 14.45
C ASP A 253 -10.82 1.82 15.28
N LEU A 254 -9.70 2.53 15.35
CA LEU A 254 -8.60 2.20 16.28
C LEU A 254 -9.09 2.21 17.74
N LEU A 255 -9.86 3.21 18.14
CA LEU A 255 -10.50 3.23 19.47
C LEU A 255 -11.47 2.06 19.65
N ASN A 256 -12.24 1.72 18.62
CA ASN A 256 -13.14 0.56 18.66
C ASN A 256 -12.39 -0.76 18.87
N ILE A 257 -11.21 -0.95 18.26
CA ILE A 257 -10.36 -2.13 18.53
C ILE A 257 -10.02 -2.22 20.02
N PHE A 258 -9.64 -1.10 20.65
CA PHE A 258 -9.32 -1.07 22.08
C PHE A 258 -10.56 -1.27 22.97
N ALA A 259 -11.73 -0.78 22.55
CA ALA A 259 -12.97 -1.03 23.26
C ALA A 259 -13.38 -2.52 23.21
N LEU A 260 -13.22 -3.16 22.05
CA LEU A 260 -13.62 -4.56 21.84
C LEU A 260 -12.63 -5.58 22.42
N ASN A 261 -11.32 -5.33 22.33
CA ASN A 261 -10.27 -6.29 22.72
C ASN A 261 -9.49 -5.88 23.98
N GLY A 262 -9.89 -4.77 24.60
CA GLY A 262 -9.23 -4.16 25.76
C GLY A 262 -8.09 -3.22 25.33
N PRO A 263 -7.75 -2.20 26.15
CA PRO A 263 -6.65 -1.30 25.83
C PRO A 263 -5.30 -2.03 25.90
N PRO A 264 -4.25 -1.51 25.23
CA PRO A 264 -2.90 -2.03 25.37
C PRO A 264 -2.41 -1.99 26.82
N SER A 265 -1.74 -3.06 27.24
CA SER A 265 -1.07 -3.17 28.54
C SER A 265 -0.02 -4.28 28.49
N GLU A 266 0.70 -4.49 29.60
CA GLU A 266 1.61 -5.64 29.73
C GLU A 266 0.87 -6.99 29.63
N ASP A 267 -0.36 -7.06 30.17
CA ASP A 267 -1.22 -8.25 30.11
C ASP A 267 -2.02 -8.37 28.81
N ASN A 268 -2.06 -7.32 27.99
CA ASN A 268 -2.79 -7.26 26.73
C ASN A 268 -1.91 -6.69 25.61
N PRO A 269 -0.89 -7.45 25.15
CA PRO A 269 0.05 -6.98 24.14
C PRO A 269 -0.55 -6.95 22.73
N TYR A 270 -0.04 -6.02 21.92
CA TYR A 270 -0.46 -5.78 20.53
C TYR A 270 0.72 -5.67 19.59
N LEU A 271 0.54 -6.17 18.37
CA LEU A 271 1.35 -5.83 17.20
C LEU A 271 0.46 -5.19 16.14
N PHE A 272 0.78 -3.97 15.71
CA PHE A 272 0.19 -3.36 14.52
C PHE A 272 1.14 -3.52 13.34
N ASN A 273 0.67 -4.19 12.30
CA ASN A 273 1.49 -4.67 11.19
C ASN A 273 1.54 -3.69 10.00
N GLY A 274 2.01 -2.47 10.26
CA GLY A 274 2.21 -1.42 9.25
C GLY A 274 0.93 -0.71 8.82
N ASP A 275 1.11 0.30 7.97
CA ASP A 275 0.05 1.08 7.33
C ASP A 275 -0.90 1.73 8.35
N PHE A 276 -0.29 2.54 9.21
CA PHE A 276 -0.98 3.29 10.26
C PHE A 276 -1.61 4.57 9.72
N VAL A 277 -1.00 5.14 8.69
CA VAL A 277 -1.27 6.46 8.13
C VAL A 277 -1.72 6.38 6.67
N ASP A 278 -1.96 7.56 6.09
CA ASP A 278 -2.49 7.76 4.74
C ASP A 278 -3.92 7.27 4.58
N ARG A 279 -4.58 7.75 3.51
CA ARG A 279 -5.95 7.42 3.12
C ARG A 279 -7.00 8.00 4.07
N GLY A 280 -7.08 7.54 5.30
CA GLY A 280 -7.91 8.15 6.33
C GLY A 280 -7.36 9.50 6.77
N SER A 281 -8.26 10.39 7.22
CA SER A 281 -7.95 11.79 7.52
C SER A 281 -7.68 12.06 9.01
N PHE A 282 -7.44 10.99 9.78
CA PHE A 282 -7.06 11.03 11.20
C PHE A 282 -5.74 10.26 11.43
N SER A 283 -4.81 10.35 10.47
CA SER A 283 -3.53 9.63 10.51
C SER A 283 -2.62 10.15 11.62
N VAL A 284 -2.66 11.45 11.90
CA VAL A 284 -1.89 12.08 12.98
C VAL A 284 -2.32 11.54 14.35
N GLU A 285 -3.63 11.41 14.58
CA GLU A 285 -4.20 10.89 15.81
C GLU A 285 -3.84 9.41 16.00
N CYS A 286 -3.93 8.61 14.92
CA CYS A 286 -3.51 7.22 14.92
C CYS A 286 -2.04 7.09 15.30
N ILE A 287 -1.13 7.73 14.56
CA ILE A 287 0.31 7.49 14.75
C ILE A 287 0.82 8.01 16.10
N LEU A 288 0.32 9.15 16.58
CA LEU A 288 0.69 9.66 17.91
C LEU A 288 0.16 8.78 19.03
N THR A 289 -1.02 8.17 18.86
CA THR A 289 -1.57 7.18 19.80
C THR A 289 -0.73 5.90 19.82
N LEU A 290 -0.39 5.36 18.65
CA LEU A 290 0.43 4.15 18.52
C LEU A 290 1.85 4.36 19.08
N PHE A 291 2.49 5.50 18.78
CA PHE A 291 3.78 5.85 19.37
C PHE A 291 3.70 6.06 20.87
N GLY A 292 2.61 6.68 21.36
CA GLY A 292 2.34 6.81 22.78
C GLY A 292 2.28 5.47 23.50
N PHE A 293 1.49 4.52 22.99
CA PHE A 293 1.45 3.16 23.56
C PHE A 293 2.76 2.40 23.40
N LYS A 294 3.52 2.61 22.31
CA LYS A 294 4.86 2.03 22.15
C LYS A 294 5.84 2.54 23.20
N LEU A 295 5.77 3.81 23.56
CA LEU A 295 6.60 4.39 24.61
C LEU A 295 6.16 3.93 26.01
N LEU A 296 4.85 3.81 26.23
CA LEU A 296 4.29 3.36 27.50
C LEU A 296 4.55 1.86 27.77
N TYR A 297 4.46 1.02 26.74
CA TYR A 297 4.61 -0.44 26.83
C TYR A 297 5.63 -0.97 25.82
N PRO A 298 6.92 -0.61 25.94
CA PRO A 298 7.93 -0.85 24.90
C PRO A 298 8.18 -2.32 24.58
N ASN A 299 7.87 -3.23 25.51
CA ASN A 299 8.04 -4.68 25.35
C ASN A 299 6.73 -5.44 25.11
N HIS A 300 5.59 -4.74 25.03
CA HIS A 300 4.26 -5.34 24.89
C HIS A 300 3.42 -4.69 23.78
N PHE A 301 3.85 -3.55 23.26
CA PHE A 301 3.27 -2.90 22.09
C PHE A 301 4.31 -2.87 20.96
N PHE A 302 3.95 -3.37 19.79
CA PHE A 302 4.85 -3.59 18.67
C PHE A 302 4.31 -2.94 17.40
N LEU A 303 5.21 -2.39 16.59
CA LEU A 303 4.89 -1.68 15.35
C LEU A 303 5.82 -2.22 14.26
N ALA A 304 5.24 -2.78 13.19
CA ALA A 304 5.98 -3.09 11.98
C ALA A 304 5.85 -1.94 10.97
N ARG A 305 6.85 -1.75 10.11
CA ARG A 305 6.76 -0.82 8.99
C ARG A 305 5.85 -1.40 7.90
N GLY A 306 4.90 -0.61 7.40
CA GLY A 306 4.17 -0.87 6.17
C GLY A 306 4.72 -0.07 5.00
N ASN A 307 4.15 -0.25 3.81
CA ASN A 307 4.60 0.52 2.64
C ASN A 307 4.18 2.00 2.74
N HIS A 308 3.12 2.30 3.49
CA HIS A 308 2.67 3.67 3.74
C HIS A 308 3.52 4.42 4.78
N GLU A 309 4.40 3.77 5.54
CA GLU A 309 5.44 4.45 6.32
C GLU A 309 6.67 4.78 5.45
N SER A 310 6.42 5.41 4.29
CA SER A 310 7.43 5.84 3.32
C SER A 310 7.12 7.22 2.75
N LEU A 311 8.18 7.96 2.40
CA LEU A 311 8.08 9.33 1.90
C LEU A 311 7.16 9.43 0.67
N THR A 312 7.37 8.56 -0.32
CA THR A 312 6.62 8.61 -1.57
C THR A 312 5.13 8.37 -1.35
N MET A 313 4.76 7.43 -0.47
CA MET A 313 3.35 7.20 -0.15
C MET A 313 2.75 8.38 0.59
N ASN A 314 3.42 8.90 1.62
CA ASN A 314 2.88 10.00 2.42
C ASN A 314 2.68 11.31 1.64
N GLN A 315 3.54 11.57 0.65
CA GLN A 315 3.40 12.72 -0.26
C GLN A 315 2.17 12.59 -1.19
N MET A 316 1.74 11.37 -1.49
CA MET A 316 0.61 11.11 -2.38
C MET A 316 -0.69 10.96 -1.62
N TYR A 317 -0.71 10.19 -0.53
CA TYR A 317 -1.91 9.63 0.07
C TYR A 317 -2.39 10.30 1.37
N GLY A 318 -1.79 11.43 1.74
CA GLY A 318 -2.41 12.38 2.67
C GLY A 318 -1.64 12.69 3.93
N PHE A 319 -0.78 11.80 4.42
CA PHE A 319 -0.11 12.01 5.71
C PHE A 319 0.81 13.23 5.69
N GLU A 320 1.55 13.50 4.61
CA GLU A 320 2.35 14.72 4.50
C GLU A 320 1.47 15.98 4.61
N GLY A 321 0.36 15.99 3.88
CA GLY A 321 -0.58 17.11 3.88
C GLY A 321 -1.24 17.30 5.24
N GLU A 322 -1.60 16.21 5.91
CA GLU A 322 -2.24 16.22 7.22
C GLU A 322 -1.28 16.77 8.29
N VAL A 323 -0.04 16.29 8.32
CA VAL A 323 0.99 16.76 9.25
C VAL A 323 1.30 18.24 9.01
N LYS A 324 1.37 18.70 7.74
CA LYS A 324 1.59 20.12 7.43
C LYS A 324 0.41 21.00 7.81
N ALA A 325 -0.82 20.50 7.68
CA ALA A 325 -2.03 21.22 8.05
C ALA A 325 -2.19 21.33 9.58
N LYS A 326 -1.90 20.24 10.31
CA LYS A 326 -2.01 20.20 11.77
C LYS A 326 -0.79 20.80 12.48
N TYR A 327 0.42 20.62 11.94
CA TYR A 327 1.69 21.05 12.52
C TYR A 327 2.56 21.84 11.54
N THR A 328 3.67 21.26 11.07
CA THR A 328 4.70 21.93 10.26
C THR A 328 5.36 20.95 9.29
N ALA A 329 6.02 21.47 8.26
CA ALA A 329 6.83 20.64 7.36
C ALA A 329 8.02 19.96 8.08
N GLN A 330 8.62 20.62 9.09
CA GLN A 330 9.70 20.05 9.89
C GLN A 330 9.23 18.82 10.70
N MET A 331 8.00 18.85 11.22
CA MET A 331 7.38 17.70 11.88
C MET A 331 7.25 16.51 10.93
N PHE A 332 6.85 16.74 9.68
CA PHE A 332 6.75 15.68 8.67
C PHE A 332 8.12 15.08 8.31
N GLN A 333 9.16 15.91 8.20
CA GLN A 333 10.53 15.42 7.99
C GLN A 333 11.00 14.55 9.17
N LEU A 334 10.65 14.92 10.40
CA LEU A 334 10.95 14.10 11.58
C LEU A 334 10.20 12.76 11.55
N PHE A 335 8.90 12.75 11.21
CA PHE A 335 8.16 11.49 11.03
C PHE A 335 8.80 10.60 9.96
N THR A 336 9.22 11.18 8.83
CA THR A 336 9.90 10.45 7.76
C THR A 336 11.20 9.81 8.26
N GLU A 337 11.97 10.51 9.11
CA GLU A 337 13.15 9.94 9.77
C GLU A 337 12.75 8.78 10.70
N VAL A 338 11.75 8.97 11.55
CA VAL A 338 11.27 7.94 12.50
C VAL A 338 10.81 6.68 11.77
N PHE A 339 10.05 6.81 10.69
CA PHE A 339 9.56 5.69 9.90
C PHE A 339 10.68 4.83 9.30
N ASN A 340 11.85 5.40 9.03
CA ASN A 340 13.02 4.63 8.57
C ASN A 340 13.57 3.69 9.66
N TYR A 341 13.28 3.93 10.94
CA TYR A 341 13.75 3.08 12.04
C TYR A 341 12.74 2.01 12.46
N LEU A 342 11.51 2.02 11.93
CA LEU A 342 10.51 0.99 12.23
C LEU A 342 11.02 -0.40 11.82
N PRO A 343 10.91 -1.42 12.69
CA PRO A 343 11.21 -2.82 12.36
C PRO A 343 10.39 -3.29 11.16
N LEU A 344 10.95 -4.17 10.33
CA LEU A 344 10.27 -4.66 9.13
C LEU A 344 9.42 -5.92 9.40
N SER A 345 9.69 -6.65 10.47
CA SER A 345 8.97 -7.89 10.78
C SER A 345 9.13 -8.32 12.24
N HIS A 346 8.27 -9.24 12.67
CA HIS A 346 8.26 -9.81 14.01
C HIS A 346 8.11 -11.32 13.94
N CYS A 347 8.90 -12.06 14.73
CA CYS A 347 8.84 -13.52 14.83
C CYS A 347 8.31 -13.90 16.22
N ILE A 348 7.08 -14.42 16.28
CA ILE A 348 6.42 -14.77 17.54
C ILE A 348 6.68 -16.23 17.88
N ASN A 349 7.24 -16.49 19.07
CA ASN A 349 7.57 -17.81 19.61
C ASN A 349 8.41 -18.69 18.66
N ASN A 350 9.16 -18.09 17.73
CA ASN A 350 9.88 -18.80 16.65
C ASN A 350 8.96 -19.66 15.76
N LYS A 351 7.66 -19.33 15.68
CA LYS A 351 6.65 -20.09 14.95
C LYS A 351 5.89 -19.27 13.92
N VAL A 352 5.60 -18.01 14.22
CA VAL A 352 4.78 -17.14 13.37
C VAL A 352 5.60 -15.94 12.93
N LEU A 353 5.82 -15.78 11.64
CA LEU A 353 6.44 -14.58 11.10
C LEU A 353 5.35 -13.59 10.69
N VAL A 354 5.48 -12.34 11.12
CA VAL A 354 4.57 -11.25 10.80
C VAL A 354 5.33 -10.17 10.03
N MET A 355 4.84 -9.82 8.85
CA MET A 355 5.36 -8.74 8.00
C MET A 355 4.21 -8.05 7.27
N HIS A 356 4.36 -6.78 6.88
CA HIS A 356 3.26 -6.07 6.25
C HIS A 356 2.87 -6.65 4.87
N GLY A 357 3.82 -6.70 3.93
CA GLY A 357 3.64 -7.18 2.56
C GLY A 357 3.67 -8.70 2.47
N GLY A 358 4.83 -9.29 2.20
CA GLY A 358 4.90 -10.74 1.99
C GLY A 358 6.29 -11.29 1.73
N LEU A 359 6.33 -12.45 1.08
CA LEU A 359 7.55 -13.23 0.88
C LEU A 359 8.36 -12.75 -0.34
N PHE A 360 9.47 -13.45 -0.59
CA PHE A 360 10.58 -12.94 -1.38
C PHE A 360 10.69 -13.58 -2.78
N SER A 361 11.39 -12.87 -3.65
CA SER A 361 11.73 -13.35 -5.00
C SER A 361 12.72 -14.52 -5.00
N LYS A 362 13.51 -14.67 -3.94
CA LYS A 362 14.51 -15.74 -3.75
C LYS A 362 13.99 -16.82 -2.81
N ASP A 363 14.38 -18.08 -3.06
CA ASP A 363 13.92 -19.24 -2.29
C ASP A 363 14.75 -19.53 -1.03
N ASP A 364 15.97 -19.00 -0.95
CA ASP A 364 16.95 -19.26 0.12
C ASP A 364 16.95 -18.21 1.24
N VAL A 365 15.98 -17.30 1.25
CA VAL A 365 15.88 -16.24 2.26
C VAL A 365 15.57 -16.83 3.63
N THR A 366 16.42 -16.48 4.60
CA THR A 366 16.29 -16.90 5.99
C THR A 366 15.91 -15.74 6.92
N LEU A 367 15.50 -16.05 8.15
CA LEU A 367 15.33 -15.04 9.20
C LEU A 367 16.62 -14.25 9.50
N LYS A 368 17.80 -14.82 9.21
CA LYS A 368 19.08 -14.11 9.33
C LYS A 368 19.20 -13.01 8.29
N ASP A 369 18.79 -13.28 7.06
CA ASP A 369 18.83 -12.31 5.97
C ASP A 369 17.88 -11.15 6.26
N ILE A 370 16.69 -11.44 6.80
CA ILE A 370 15.74 -10.39 7.22
C ILE A 370 16.34 -9.52 8.34
N ARG A 371 16.96 -10.13 9.37
CA ARG A 371 17.63 -9.38 10.45
C ARG A 371 18.76 -8.47 9.92
N ALA A 372 19.44 -8.89 8.85
CA ALA A 372 20.57 -8.18 8.26
C ALA A 372 20.17 -7.05 7.29
N ILE A 373 18.87 -6.88 6.99
CA ILE A 373 18.42 -5.76 6.15
C ILE A 373 18.75 -4.44 6.84
N ASP A 374 19.57 -3.63 6.18
CA ASP A 374 19.75 -2.22 6.51
C ASP A 374 18.46 -1.46 6.17
N ARG A 375 17.63 -1.25 7.19
CA ARG A 375 16.29 -0.68 7.06
C ARG A 375 16.24 0.85 7.12
N VAL A 376 17.33 1.51 7.53
CA VAL A 376 17.35 2.95 7.88
C VAL A 376 17.47 3.80 6.62
N LYS A 377 16.46 3.69 5.75
CA LYS A 377 16.33 4.38 4.47
C LYS A 377 14.90 4.30 3.96
N GLN A 378 14.63 5.03 2.89
CA GLN A 378 13.41 4.81 2.11
C GLN A 378 13.46 3.41 1.45
N PRO A 379 12.32 2.71 1.32
CA PRO A 379 12.29 1.43 0.63
C PRO A 379 12.84 1.57 -0.79
N PRO A 380 13.78 0.69 -1.21
CA PRO A 380 14.27 0.66 -2.58
C PRO A 380 13.18 0.16 -3.55
N GLU A 381 13.40 0.29 -4.87
CA GLU A 381 12.49 -0.29 -5.86
C GLU A 381 12.49 -1.83 -5.84
N GLU A 382 13.62 -2.45 -5.50
CA GLU A 382 13.82 -3.92 -5.51
C GLU A 382 14.57 -4.43 -4.27
N GLY A 383 14.57 -5.76 -4.09
CA GLY A 383 15.27 -6.45 -3.01
C GLY A 383 14.41 -6.66 -1.75
N LEU A 384 14.99 -7.34 -0.75
CA LEU A 384 14.24 -7.88 0.39
C LEU A 384 13.41 -6.83 1.16
N MET A 385 13.93 -5.61 1.32
CA MET A 385 13.20 -4.51 1.99
C MET A 385 11.99 -4.04 1.18
N SER A 386 12.07 -4.04 -0.15
CA SER A 386 10.92 -3.74 -1.00
C SER A 386 9.89 -4.87 -0.92
N GLU A 387 10.35 -6.11 -1.08
CA GLU A 387 9.50 -7.29 -1.14
C GLU A 387 8.72 -7.54 0.16
N ILE A 388 9.35 -7.34 1.32
CA ILE A 388 8.70 -7.54 2.63
C ILE A 388 7.57 -6.53 2.89
N LEU A 389 7.60 -5.38 2.21
CA LEU A 389 6.61 -4.31 2.34
C LEU A 389 5.53 -4.37 1.25
N TRP A 390 5.81 -4.95 0.08
CA TRP A 390 4.95 -4.80 -1.12
C TRP A 390 4.41 -6.08 -1.74
N SER A 391 4.95 -7.25 -1.38
CA SER A 391 4.56 -8.50 -2.05
C SER A 391 3.20 -9.02 -1.61
N ASP A 392 2.47 -9.66 -2.53
CA ASP A 392 1.15 -10.24 -2.28
C ASP A 392 1.15 -11.76 -2.53
N PRO A 393 0.34 -12.54 -1.80
CA PRO A 393 0.12 -13.94 -2.14
C PRO A 393 -0.67 -14.08 -3.46
N GLN A 394 -0.44 -15.17 -4.19
CA GLN A 394 -1.24 -15.56 -5.36
C GLN A 394 -1.69 -17.03 -5.24
N PRO A 395 -2.87 -17.39 -5.76
CA PRO A 395 -3.38 -18.76 -5.63
C PRO A 395 -2.55 -19.79 -6.39
N GLN A 396 -1.99 -19.43 -7.54
CA GLN A 396 -1.19 -20.31 -8.39
C GLN A 396 0.26 -20.45 -7.88
N ALA A 397 0.83 -21.63 -8.07
CA ALA A 397 2.23 -21.90 -7.71
C ALA A 397 3.21 -21.01 -8.49
N GLY A 398 4.39 -20.80 -7.92
CA GLY A 398 5.48 -20.00 -8.49
C GLY A 398 5.44 -18.54 -8.05
N ARG A 399 5.96 -17.67 -8.92
CA ARG A 399 6.03 -16.22 -8.70
C ARG A 399 5.52 -15.51 -9.94
N SER A 400 5.01 -14.30 -9.78
CA SER A 400 4.62 -13.44 -10.90
C SER A 400 4.91 -11.98 -10.59
N GLU A 401 4.92 -11.14 -11.63
CA GLU A 401 5.04 -9.70 -11.45
C GLU A 401 3.91 -9.18 -10.57
N SER A 402 4.21 -8.23 -9.68
CA SER A 402 3.21 -7.64 -8.80
C SER A 402 2.19 -6.82 -9.57
N LYS A 403 0.90 -7.03 -9.26
CA LYS A 403 -0.19 -6.16 -9.73
C LYS A 403 0.01 -4.68 -9.34
N ARG A 404 0.84 -4.42 -8.32
CA ARG A 404 1.18 -3.09 -7.82
C ARG A 404 2.35 -2.45 -8.55
N GLY A 405 3.09 -3.20 -9.36
CA GLY A 405 4.27 -2.70 -10.09
C GLY A 405 5.55 -2.56 -9.23
N VAL A 406 5.49 -3.03 -7.98
CA VAL A 406 6.59 -3.13 -7.01
C VAL A 406 6.38 -4.37 -6.14
N GLY A 407 7.46 -5.01 -5.71
CA GLY A 407 7.41 -6.34 -5.09
C GLY A 407 7.08 -7.44 -6.10
N LEU A 408 6.53 -8.56 -5.62
CA LEU A 408 6.12 -9.68 -6.45
C LEU A 408 4.82 -10.32 -5.94
N GLN A 409 4.26 -11.21 -6.75
CA GLN A 409 3.29 -12.19 -6.27
C GLN A 409 3.97 -13.54 -6.02
N PHE A 410 3.60 -14.22 -4.93
CA PHE A 410 4.19 -15.51 -4.53
C PHE A 410 3.13 -16.57 -4.24
N GLY A 411 3.35 -17.78 -4.74
CA GLY A 411 2.42 -18.90 -4.63
C GLY A 411 2.54 -19.72 -3.35
N PRO A 412 1.65 -20.72 -3.17
CA PRO A 412 1.65 -21.60 -2.01
C PRO A 412 2.95 -22.41 -1.84
N ASP A 413 3.60 -22.77 -2.94
CA ASP A 413 4.88 -23.49 -2.93
C ASP A 413 6.03 -22.63 -2.39
N VAL A 414 6.03 -21.32 -2.67
CA VAL A 414 6.99 -20.35 -2.12
C VAL A 414 6.82 -20.24 -0.61
N THR A 415 5.57 -20.10 -0.15
CA THR A 415 5.26 -20.07 1.28
C THR A 415 5.70 -21.34 1.99
N GLU A 416 5.35 -22.50 1.46
CA GLU A 416 5.72 -23.79 2.07
C GLU A 416 7.25 -23.95 2.19
N ARG A 417 8.00 -23.63 1.12
CA ARG A 417 9.47 -23.70 1.14
C ARG A 417 10.08 -22.77 2.18
N PHE A 418 9.62 -21.51 2.22
CA PHE A 418 10.14 -20.52 3.16
C PHE A 418 9.88 -20.93 4.62
N LEU A 419 8.66 -21.39 4.93
CA LEU A 419 8.28 -21.84 6.26
C LEU A 419 9.11 -23.05 6.70
N LYS A 420 9.27 -24.03 5.81
CA LYS A 420 10.08 -25.23 6.08
C LYS A 420 11.56 -24.88 6.32
N LEU A 421 12.13 -24.00 5.49
CA LEU A 421 13.51 -23.55 5.61
C LEU A 421 13.78 -22.87 6.97
N ASN A 422 12.81 -22.09 7.45
CA ASN A 422 12.94 -21.28 8.66
C ASN A 422 12.30 -21.91 9.91
N ASN A 423 11.79 -23.14 9.81
CA ASN A 423 11.09 -23.84 10.90
C ASN A 423 9.88 -23.07 11.48
N LEU A 424 9.12 -22.42 10.61
CA LEU A 424 7.93 -21.65 10.94
C LEU A 424 6.64 -22.45 10.63
N GLU A 425 5.55 -22.08 11.29
CA GLU A 425 4.24 -22.71 11.09
C GLU A 425 3.40 -22.02 10.02
N TYR A 426 3.38 -20.69 10.01
CA TYR A 426 2.68 -19.86 9.02
C TYR A 426 3.19 -18.42 9.06
N VAL A 427 2.82 -17.62 8.05
CA VAL A 427 3.05 -16.17 8.03
C VAL A 427 1.73 -15.41 8.20
N VAL A 428 1.79 -14.28 8.92
CA VAL A 428 0.72 -13.28 8.95
C VAL A 428 1.19 -12.04 8.21
N ARG A 429 0.31 -11.52 7.36
CA ARG A 429 0.52 -10.28 6.63
C ARG A 429 -0.73 -9.44 6.56
N SER A 430 -0.64 -8.23 6.00
CA SER A 430 -1.77 -7.28 5.96
C SER A 430 -2.01 -6.75 4.54
N HIS A 431 -1.78 -5.46 4.23
CA HIS A 431 -1.56 -4.87 2.89
C HIS A 431 -2.65 -5.02 1.80
N GLU A 432 -3.61 -5.93 1.97
CA GLU A 432 -4.75 -6.15 1.09
C GLU A 432 -6.04 -6.12 1.89
N VAL A 433 -6.97 -5.27 1.47
CA VAL A 433 -8.35 -5.26 1.96
C VAL A 433 -8.98 -6.62 1.75
N LYS A 434 -9.66 -7.15 2.78
CA LYS A 434 -10.42 -8.40 2.72
C LYS A 434 -11.84 -8.17 3.24
N GLN A 435 -12.83 -8.77 2.59
CA GLN A 435 -14.24 -8.51 2.90
C GLN A 435 -14.61 -8.81 4.36
N GLU A 436 -14.10 -9.91 4.91
CA GLU A 436 -14.31 -10.30 6.31
C GLU A 436 -13.22 -9.74 7.27
N GLY A 437 -12.34 -8.88 6.77
CA GLY A 437 -11.18 -8.35 7.49
C GLY A 437 -9.99 -9.31 7.55
N TYR A 438 -10.14 -10.56 7.08
CA TYR A 438 -9.05 -11.53 7.00
C TYR A 438 -9.27 -12.55 5.87
N GLU A 439 -8.21 -13.28 5.52
CA GLU A 439 -8.25 -14.39 4.56
C GLU A 439 -7.17 -15.43 4.88
N LEU A 440 -7.48 -16.71 4.73
CA LEU A 440 -6.51 -17.80 4.81
C LEU A 440 -6.17 -18.28 3.40
N ALA A 441 -4.97 -17.97 2.93
CA ALA A 441 -4.42 -18.46 1.67
C ALA A 441 -3.41 -19.58 1.91
N HIS A 442 -3.00 -20.22 0.82
CA HIS A 442 -1.91 -21.21 0.79
C HIS A 442 -2.10 -22.33 1.82
N ASN A 443 -3.28 -22.95 1.86
CA ASN A 443 -3.62 -24.02 2.82
C ASN A 443 -3.52 -23.57 4.30
N GLY A 444 -3.83 -22.30 4.58
CA GLY A 444 -3.77 -21.72 5.92
C GLY A 444 -2.36 -21.30 6.37
N LYS A 445 -1.39 -21.30 5.45
CA LYS A 445 0.02 -20.97 5.74
C LYS A 445 0.37 -19.51 5.47
N CYS A 446 -0.45 -18.79 4.70
CA CYS A 446 -0.33 -17.35 4.49
C CYS A 446 -1.65 -16.69 4.88
N ILE A 447 -1.63 -15.87 5.93
CA ILE A 447 -2.84 -15.27 6.50
C ILE A 447 -2.80 -13.78 6.29
N THR A 448 -3.84 -13.23 5.69
CA THR A 448 -4.04 -11.78 5.58
C THR A 448 -4.95 -11.31 6.71
N VAL A 449 -4.58 -10.24 7.42
CA VAL A 449 -5.43 -9.53 8.40
C VAL A 449 -5.44 -8.03 8.07
N PHE A 450 -6.61 -7.42 8.13
CA PHE A 450 -6.82 -6.02 7.75
C PHE A 450 -7.74 -5.34 8.77
N SER A 451 -7.30 -4.24 9.37
CA SER A 451 -7.96 -3.65 10.56
C SER A 451 -8.65 -2.30 10.28
N ALA A 452 -8.82 -1.93 9.02
CA ALA A 452 -9.57 -0.76 8.60
C ALA A 452 -10.94 -1.19 8.02
N PRO A 453 -12.01 -1.26 8.85
CA PRO A 453 -13.35 -1.58 8.36
C PRO A 453 -13.90 -0.45 7.48
N ASN A 454 -14.79 -0.77 6.55
CA ASN A 454 -15.34 0.15 5.55
C ASN A 454 -14.27 1.07 4.95
N TYR A 455 -13.18 0.45 4.47
CA TYR A 455 -11.98 1.18 4.08
C TYR A 455 -12.29 2.33 3.12
N CYS A 456 -11.70 3.50 3.41
CA CYS A 456 -11.96 4.74 2.66
C CYS A 456 -13.45 5.09 2.51
N ASP A 457 -14.27 4.77 3.52
CA ASP A 457 -15.72 5.02 3.60
C ASP A 457 -16.56 4.44 2.43
N THR A 458 -15.97 3.53 1.65
CA THR A 458 -16.54 3.09 0.37
C THR A 458 -16.53 1.58 0.16
N MET A 459 -15.57 0.87 0.76
CA MET A 459 -15.36 -0.56 0.47
C MET A 459 -16.36 -1.49 1.16
N GLY A 460 -16.98 -1.07 2.27
CA GLY A 460 -17.97 -1.89 3.00
C GLY A 460 -17.43 -3.19 3.62
N ASN A 461 -16.11 -3.38 3.65
CA ASN A 461 -15.46 -4.54 4.27
C ASN A 461 -15.55 -4.47 5.81
N LYS A 462 -15.42 -5.63 6.47
CA LYS A 462 -15.13 -5.68 7.91
C LYS A 462 -13.64 -5.43 8.15
N GLY A 463 -13.31 -4.99 9.35
CA GLY A 463 -11.96 -5.07 9.92
C GLY A 463 -11.83 -6.35 10.73
N ALA A 464 -10.62 -6.81 10.97
CA ALA A 464 -10.36 -7.91 11.89
C ALA A 464 -9.04 -7.73 12.65
N TYR A 465 -8.91 -8.43 13.76
CA TYR A 465 -7.64 -8.68 14.44
C TYR A 465 -7.52 -10.16 14.77
N ILE A 466 -6.28 -10.64 14.90
CA ILE A 466 -5.95 -12.02 15.27
C ILE A 466 -5.57 -12.05 16.75
N THR A 467 -6.02 -13.07 17.48
CA THR A 467 -5.51 -13.42 18.80
C THR A 467 -4.91 -14.82 18.80
N ILE A 468 -3.81 -14.97 19.54
CA ILE A 468 -3.14 -16.26 19.82
C ILE A 468 -2.82 -16.36 21.31
N THR A 469 -2.46 -17.56 21.78
CA THR A 469 -1.84 -17.72 23.10
C THR A 469 -0.44 -18.33 22.99
N GLY A 470 0.42 -18.09 23.97
CA GLY A 470 1.82 -18.54 23.89
C GLY A 470 2.00 -20.07 23.78
N ASP A 471 1.02 -20.85 24.25
CA ASP A 471 0.96 -22.31 24.18
C ASP A 471 0.15 -22.85 22.98
N ASP A 472 -0.64 -22.00 22.33
CA ASP A 472 -1.42 -22.34 21.14
C ASP A 472 -1.40 -21.16 20.16
N VAL A 473 -0.47 -21.23 19.22
CA VAL A 473 -0.29 -20.20 18.20
C VAL A 473 -1.30 -20.32 17.05
N ARG A 474 -2.35 -21.14 17.16
CA ARG A 474 -3.42 -21.16 16.14
C ARG A 474 -4.16 -19.82 16.12
N PRO A 475 -4.33 -19.18 14.94
CA PRO A 475 -4.94 -17.86 14.84
C PRO A 475 -6.44 -17.92 15.15
N LYS A 476 -6.90 -17.05 16.04
CA LYS A 476 -8.33 -16.79 16.28
C LYS A 476 -8.68 -15.42 15.74
N PHE A 477 -9.60 -15.38 14.79
CA PHE A 477 -10.02 -14.15 14.12
C PHE A 477 -11.22 -13.53 14.83
N THR A 478 -11.18 -12.22 15.05
CA THR A 478 -12.34 -11.43 15.46
C THR A 478 -12.56 -10.33 14.44
N SER A 479 -13.66 -10.42 13.70
CA SER A 479 -14.09 -9.38 12.75
C SER A 479 -15.00 -8.36 13.43
N TYR A 480 -14.95 -7.11 12.98
CA TYR A 480 -15.76 -5.99 13.45
C TYR A 480 -16.10 -5.03 12.30
N THR A 481 -17.16 -4.25 12.48
CA THR A 481 -17.62 -3.26 11.49
C THR A 481 -17.13 -1.86 11.85
N ALA A 482 -17.20 -0.95 10.88
CA ALA A 482 -16.81 0.44 11.07
C ALA A 482 -17.71 1.14 12.09
N VAL A 483 -17.15 2.12 12.78
CA VAL A 483 -17.89 3.01 13.68
C VAL A 483 -18.03 4.42 13.09
N PRO A 484 -19.03 5.22 13.53
CA PRO A 484 -19.15 6.60 13.09
C PRO A 484 -17.89 7.42 13.43
N HIS A 485 -17.53 8.33 12.53
CA HIS A 485 -16.48 9.33 12.71
C HIS A 485 -16.97 10.71 12.23
N PRO A 486 -16.29 11.82 12.60
CA PRO A 486 -16.61 13.14 12.10
C PRO A 486 -16.55 13.22 10.57
N ALA A 487 -17.31 14.16 10.00
CA ALA A 487 -17.47 14.34 8.55
C ALA A 487 -16.22 14.96 7.88
N VAL A 488 -15.07 14.29 7.98
CA VAL A 488 -13.85 14.59 7.25
C VAL A 488 -13.64 13.44 6.26
N ARG A 489 -13.82 13.74 4.97
CA ARG A 489 -13.71 12.73 3.91
C ARG A 489 -12.32 12.07 3.89
N PRO A 490 -12.19 10.81 3.45
CA PRO A 490 -10.90 10.20 3.15
C PRO A 490 -10.11 11.06 2.15
N MET A 491 -8.79 10.99 2.21
CA MET A 491 -7.87 11.68 1.31
C MET A 491 -8.03 13.21 1.33
N MET A 492 -8.61 13.79 2.39
CA MET A 492 -8.85 15.24 2.48
C MET A 492 -7.55 16.07 2.33
N TYR A 493 -6.45 15.54 2.84
CA TYR A 493 -5.13 16.17 2.82
C TYR A 493 -4.19 15.61 1.73
N ALA A 494 -4.68 14.67 0.94
CA ALA A 494 -3.89 14.07 -0.13
C ALA A 494 -3.63 15.06 -1.25
N ASN A 495 -2.57 14.81 -2.01
CA ASN A 495 -2.31 15.59 -3.21
C ASN A 495 -3.50 15.43 -4.16
N GLN A 496 -4.02 16.52 -4.72
CA GLN A 496 -5.12 16.49 -5.69
C GLN A 496 -4.85 15.46 -6.81
N LEU A 497 -3.58 15.30 -7.20
CA LEU A 497 -3.06 14.29 -8.13
C LEU A 497 -3.49 12.84 -7.84
N SER A 498 -3.49 12.41 -6.57
CA SER A 498 -3.88 11.06 -6.16
C SER A 498 -5.38 10.81 -6.30
N MET A 499 -6.20 11.87 -6.19
CA MET A 499 -7.65 11.78 -6.32
C MET A 499 -8.13 11.71 -7.79
N PHE A 500 -7.28 12.07 -8.77
CA PHE A 500 -7.63 12.00 -10.20
C PHE A 500 -7.51 10.59 -10.81
N GLY A 501 -6.97 9.61 -10.08
CA GLY A 501 -7.08 8.19 -10.45
C GLY A 501 -8.39 7.55 -9.98
N LEU A 502 -9.04 8.17 -8.98
CA LEU A 502 -10.20 7.66 -8.25
C LEU A 502 -11.54 8.24 -8.77
N MET A 503 -11.54 9.50 -9.23
CA MET A 503 -12.65 10.11 -9.97
C MET A 503 -12.62 9.70 -11.43
#